data_AF-A0A965MNU3-F1
#
_entry.id   AF-A0A965MNU3-F1
#
_cell.length_a   1.000
_cell.length_b   1.000
_cell.length_c   1.000
_cell.angle_alpha   90.00
_cell.angle_beta   90.00
_cell.angle_gamma   90.00
#
_symmetry.space_group_name_H-M   'P 1'
#
loop_
_entity.id
_entity.type
_entity.pdbx_description
1 polymer ?
#
loop_
_entity_poly.entity_id
_entity_poly.type
_entity_poly.pdbx_seq_one_letter_code
_entity_poly.pdbx_strand_id
1 'polypeptide(L)' 'MKLHPCYNRRTYNESVEVQDGWTVDGRRKMKTVPFRMSHLCNYDNKLTDAGCQGCKWQTISHESSI' A
#
# COMPACT_ATOMS: atom_id res chain seq x y z
N MET A 1 -17.56 -15.60 -9.80
CA MET A 1 -17.14 -15.01 -8.51
C MET A 1 -16.42 -13.70 -8.81
N LYS A 2 -16.92 -12.53 -8.36
CA LYS A 2 -16.18 -11.28 -8.54
C LYS A 2 -14.97 -11.31 -7.60
N LEU A 3 -13.77 -11.46 -8.16
CA LEU A 3 -12.53 -11.34 -7.39
C LEU A 3 -12.35 -9.87 -7.06
N HIS A 4 -12.72 -9.45 -5.85
CA HIS A 4 -12.52 -8.06 -5.42
C HIS A 4 -11.01 -7.84 -5.19
N PRO A 5 -10.30 -7.12 -6.08
CA PRO A 5 -8.84 -7.03 -6.03
C PRO A 5 -8.36 -6.35 -4.74
N CYS A 6 -9.20 -5.47 -4.19
CA CYS A 6 -8.97 -4.75 -2.94
C CYS A 6 -8.77 -5.69 -1.74
N TYR A 7 -9.57 -6.75 -1.62
CA TYR A 7 -9.55 -7.67 -0.48
C TYR A 7 -8.32 -8.57 -0.46
N ASN A 8 -7.96 -9.08 -1.64
CA ASN A 8 -6.85 -10.02 -1.81
C ASN A 8 -5.50 -9.33 -2.01
N ARG A 9 -5.46 -8.00 -1.91
CA ARG A 9 -4.21 -7.25 -1.98
C ARG A 9 -3.33 -7.62 -0.79
N ARG A 10 -2.09 -8.05 -1.09
CA ARG A 10 -1.04 -8.22 -0.08
C ARG A 10 -0.77 -6.88 0.62
N THR A 11 -0.35 -6.96 1.88
CA THR A 11 0.19 -5.80 2.58
C THR A 11 1.36 -5.22 1.79
N TYR A 12 1.51 -3.91 1.84
CA TYR A 12 2.71 -3.30 1.32
C TYR A 12 3.88 -3.63 2.24
N ASN A 13 5.09 -3.72 1.67
CA ASN A 13 6.30 -3.76 2.47
C ASN A 13 6.51 -2.39 3.10
N GLU A 14 7.09 -2.34 4.30
CA GLU A 14 7.40 -1.07 4.98
C GLU A 14 8.56 -0.32 4.31
N SER A 15 9.42 -1.06 3.61
CA SER A 15 10.57 -0.54 2.89
C SER A 15 10.80 -1.26 1.57
N VAL A 16 11.57 -0.60 0.71
CA VAL A 16 12.03 -1.16 -0.57
C VAL A 16 13.52 -0.90 -0.73
N GLU A 17 14.21 -1.83 -1.38
CA GLU A 17 15.59 -1.63 -1.81
C GLU A 17 15.61 -0.95 -3.17
N VAL A 18 16.29 0.20 -3.23
CA VAL A 18 16.49 0.95 -4.46
C VAL A 18 17.97 1.09 -4.73
N GLN A 19 18.32 1.27 -6.00
CA GLN A 19 19.72 1.49 -6.36
C GLN A 19 20.13 2.93 -6.01
N ASP A 20 21.19 3.07 -5.22
CA ASP A 20 21.82 4.32 -4.81
C ASP A 20 23.25 4.40 -5.38
N GLY A 21 23.33 4.30 -6.71
CA GLY A 21 24.58 4.40 -7.47
C GLY A 21 25.34 3.08 -7.65
N TRP A 22 26.66 3.23 -7.83
CA TRP A 22 27.59 2.14 -8.16
C TRP A 22 28.82 2.16 -7.25
N THR A 23 29.40 1.00 -7.01
CA THR A 23 30.72 0.85 -6.38
C THR A 23 31.83 1.05 -7.41
N VAL A 24 33.05 1.27 -6.93
CA VAL A 24 34.24 1.43 -7.80
C VAL A 24 34.57 0.17 -8.60
N ASP A 25 34.18 -1.01 -8.09
CA ASP A 25 34.26 -2.31 -8.78
C ASP A 25 33.03 -2.61 -9.68
N GLY A 26 32.14 -1.63 -9.89
CA GLY A 26 31.03 -1.73 -10.84
C GLY A 26 29.80 -2.50 -10.36
N ARG A 27 29.65 -2.73 -9.05
CA ARG A 27 28.45 -3.35 -8.46
C ARG A 27 27.42 -2.29 -8.08
N ARG A 28 26.14 -2.66 -8.08
CA ARG A 28 25.06 -1.77 -7.64
C ARG A 28 25.16 -1.55 -6.13
N LYS A 29 25.14 -0.29 -5.71
CA LYS A 29 24.89 0.03 -4.30
C LYS A 29 23.38 0.03 -4.11
N MET A 30 22.88 -0.81 -3.22
CA MET A 30 21.47 -0.82 -2.85
C MET A 30 21.28 -0.07 -1.53
N LYS A 31 20.16 0.63 -1.41
CA LYS A 31 19.75 1.33 -0.20
C LYS A 31 18.30 1.03 0.12
N THR A 32 18.03 0.76 1.39
CA THR A 32 16.68 0.61 1.92
C THR A 32 16.05 1.97 2.14
N VAL A 33 14.90 2.20 1.52
CA VAL A 33 14.10 3.44 1.68
C VAL A 33 12.68 3.10 2.16
N PRO A 34 12.03 3.98 2.93
CA PRO A 34 10.65 3.76 3.35
C PRO A 34 9.72 3.70 2.14
N PHE A 35 8.82 2.71 2.13
CA PHE A 35 7.81 2.57 1.10
C PHE A 35 6.68 3.57 1.34
N ARG A 36 6.40 4.42 0.35
CA ARG A 36 5.53 5.60 0.53
C ARG A 36 4.05 5.37 0.24
N MET A 37 3.66 4.20 -0.28
CA MET A 37 2.25 3.95 -0.58
C MET A 37 1.45 3.72 0.70
N SER A 38 0.31 4.40 0.81
CA SER A 38 -0.58 4.28 1.95
C SER A 38 -1.60 3.16 1.77
N HIS A 39 -1.96 2.52 2.87
CA HIS A 39 -3.09 1.59 2.95
C HIS A 39 -4.46 2.29 2.88
N LEU A 40 -4.47 3.63 2.94
CA LEU A 40 -5.68 4.41 2.82
C LEU A 40 -6.20 4.32 1.39
N CYS A 41 -7.42 3.79 1.25
CA CYS A 41 -8.15 3.86 0.00
C CYS A 41 -8.62 5.31 -0.22
N ASN A 42 -7.93 6.04 -1.11
CA ASN A 42 -8.26 7.41 -1.52
C ASN A 42 -9.29 7.44 -2.67
N TYR A 43 -10.05 6.38 -2.86
CA TYR A 43 -11.13 6.36 -3.85
C TYR A 43 -12.37 7.03 -3.25
N ASP A 44 -12.81 8.13 -3.84
CA ASP A 44 -13.87 8.99 -3.28
C ASP A 44 -15.21 8.26 -3.12
N ASN A 45 -15.57 7.43 -4.10
CA ASN A 45 -16.82 6.67 -4.10
C ASN A 45 -16.71 5.34 -3.34
N LYS A 46 -15.66 5.13 -2.53
CA LYS A 46 -15.46 3.85 -1.83
C LYS A 46 -16.69 3.42 -1.02
N LEU A 47 -17.42 4.35 -0.41
CA LEU A 47 -18.57 4.04 0.45
C LEU A 47 -19.83 3.65 -0.33
N THR A 48 -19.97 4.11 -1.57
CA THR A 48 -21.18 3.93 -2.38
C THR A 48 -20.99 2.91 -3.51
N ASP A 49 -19.76 2.65 -3.90
CA ASP A 49 -19.42 1.66 -4.92
C ASP A 49 -19.60 0.24 -4.39
N ALA A 50 -20.53 -0.51 -4.99
CA ALA A 50 -20.80 -1.91 -4.65
C ALA A 50 -19.54 -2.81 -4.81
N GLY A 51 -18.58 -2.42 -5.66
CA GLY A 51 -17.29 -3.12 -5.81
C GLY A 51 -16.34 -2.92 -4.63
N CYS A 52 -16.56 -1.88 -3.82
CA CYS A 52 -15.78 -1.54 -2.63
C CYS A 52 -16.40 -2.02 -1.32
N GLN A 53 -17.67 -2.49 -1.34
CA GLN A 53 -18.34 -3.01 -0.15
C GLN A 53 -17.47 -4.05 0.56
N GLY A 54 -17.15 -3.76 1.83
CA GLY A 54 -16.39 -4.57 2.79
C GLY A 54 -14.87 -4.65 2.56
N CYS A 55 -14.29 -3.86 1.65
CA CYS A 55 -12.84 -3.88 1.48
C CYS A 55 -12.13 -3.53 2.81
N LYS A 56 -11.21 -4.40 3.27
CA LYS A 56 -10.44 -4.23 4.52
C LYS A 56 -9.61 -2.94 4.60
N TRP A 57 -9.36 -2.29 3.46
CA TRP A 57 -8.63 -1.02 3.35
C TRP A 57 -9.55 0.21 3.36
N GLN A 58 -10.87 0.03 3.43
CA GLN A 58 -11.76 1.08 3.91
C GLN A 58 -11.49 1.25 5.40
N THR A 59 -10.59 2.15 5.76
CA THR A 59 -10.59 2.71 7.10
C THR A 59 -11.89 3.49 7.27
N ILE A 60 -12.88 2.89 7.92
CA ILE A 60 -13.76 3.70 8.75
C ILE A 60 -12.82 4.19 9.84
N SER A 61 -12.46 5.47 9.82
CA SER A 61 -11.85 6.13 10.96
C SER A 61 -12.87 6.14 12.11
N HIS A 62 -13.08 4.98 12.73
CA HIS A 62 -13.56 4.90 14.09
C HIS A 62 -12.35 5.19 14.97
N GLU A 63 -11.93 6.44 14.98
CA GLU A 63 -11.20 6.94 16.14
C GLU A 63 -12.17 6.81 17.31
N SER A 64 -11.88 5.82 18.15
CA SER A 64 -12.51 5.63 19.43
C SER A 64 -12.39 6.93 20.20
N SER A 65 -13.52 7.63 20.34
CA SER A 65 -13.70 8.57 21.42
C SER A 65 -13.66 7.77 22.72
N ILE A 66 -12.51 7.83 23.41
CA ILE A 66 -12.39 7.56 24.85
C ILE A 66 -11.91 8.84 25.48
#